data_AF-A0A3N4Q0S4-F1
#
_entry.id   AF-A0A3N4Q0S4-F1
#
_cell.length_a   1.000
_cell.length_b   1.000
_cell.length_c   1.000
_cell.angle_alpha   90.00
_cell.angle_beta   90.00
_cell.angle_gamma   90.00
#
_symmetry.space_group_name_H-M   'P 1'
#
loop_
_entity.id
_entity.type
_entity.pdbx_description
1 polymer ?
#
loop_
_entity_poly.entity_id
_entity_poly.type
_entity_poly.pdbx_seq_one_letter_code
_entity_poly.pdbx_strand_id
1 'polypeptide(L)'
;MQATAQSETFAYAGTHKENPKTSAAPEEKNALVLKGTKMNIQQDADAALRFLVFIENPTLDKLTLYIKDSNNNTLHKEDLQVTSPRFVARYNLENLEDGAYTFEVRNGKNKLEKAIDIKTQMMVNRVVSVD
;
A
#
# COMPACT_ATOMS: atom_id res chain seq x y z
N MET A 1 -34.44 55.19 0.54
CA MET A 1 -33.84 53.93 1.08
C MET A 1 -32.63 53.64 0.21
N GLN A 2 -31.42 53.88 0.73
CA GLN A 2 -30.17 53.64 0.00
C GLN A 2 -29.71 52.20 0.27
N ALA A 3 -29.41 51.45 -0.79
CA ALA A 3 -28.80 50.13 -0.70
C ALA A 3 -27.32 50.26 -1.07
N THR A 4 -26.44 49.97 -0.12
CA THR A 4 -24.99 49.86 -0.33
C THR A 4 -24.66 48.45 -0.84
N ALA A 5 -24.21 48.34 -2.08
CA ALA A 5 -23.63 47.11 -2.64
C ALA A 5 -22.11 47.11 -2.37
N GLN A 6 -21.61 46.07 -1.70
CA GLN A 6 -20.20 45.90 -1.40
C GLN A 6 -19.46 45.26 -2.59
N SER A 7 -18.46 45.98 -3.07
CA SER A 7 -17.22 45.58 -3.77
C SER A 7 -17.13 44.16 -4.37
N GLU A 8 -17.20 44.08 -5.70
CA GLU A 8 -16.58 43.02 -6.50
C GLU A 8 -15.15 43.45 -6.87
N THR A 9 -14.15 42.81 -6.28
CA THR A 9 -12.76 42.85 -6.78
C THR A 9 -12.56 41.63 -7.65
N PHE A 10 -12.55 41.84 -8.97
CA PHE A 10 -12.06 40.86 -9.93
C PHE A 10 -10.54 40.97 -10.02
N ALA A 11 -9.83 39.85 -9.82
CA ALA A 11 -8.46 39.69 -10.30
C ALA A 11 -8.40 38.45 -11.19
N TYR A 12 -8.08 38.71 -12.46
CA TYR A 12 -7.96 37.76 -13.56
C TYR A 12 -6.62 37.01 -13.54
N ALA A 13 -6.62 35.88 -14.24
CA ALA A 13 -5.65 34.78 -14.26
C ALA A 13 -4.20 35.12 -14.67
N GLY A 14 -3.25 34.35 -14.13
CA GLY A 14 -1.86 34.31 -14.55
C GLY A 14 -1.06 33.11 -14.00
N THR A 15 -1.02 32.04 -14.79
CA THR A 15 0.05 31.01 -14.93
C THR A 15 0.42 30.07 -13.77
N HIS A 16 0.11 28.79 -13.99
CA HIS A 16 0.78 27.56 -13.54
C HIS A 16 2.14 27.72 -12.84
N LYS A 17 2.27 27.16 -11.64
CA LYS A 17 3.28 26.15 -11.29
C LYS A 17 3.03 25.51 -9.92
N GLU A 18 3.17 24.19 -9.91
CA GLU A 18 3.66 23.35 -8.81
C GLU A 18 2.69 22.96 -7.68
N ASN A 19 2.17 21.74 -7.84
CA ASN A 19 1.78 20.75 -6.82
C ASN A 19 2.19 21.11 -5.37
N PRO A 20 1.22 21.40 -4.47
CA PRO A 20 1.42 21.18 -3.06
C PRO A 20 1.20 19.71 -2.78
N LYS A 21 2.32 19.04 -2.52
CA LYS A 21 2.48 17.78 -1.78
C LYS A 21 1.27 17.50 -0.90
N THR A 22 0.68 16.32 -1.14
CA THR A 22 -0.19 15.57 -0.25
C THR A 22 0.06 15.96 1.21
N SER A 23 -0.85 16.74 1.76
CA SER A 23 -0.99 16.97 3.18
C SER A 23 -1.11 15.60 3.83
N ALA A 24 -0.02 15.11 4.44
CA ALA A 24 -0.08 14.04 5.40
C ALA A 24 -1.09 14.50 6.47
N ALA A 25 -2.26 13.86 6.46
CA ALA A 25 -3.23 14.02 7.53
C ALA A 25 -2.51 13.79 8.86
N PRO A 26 -2.85 14.55 9.93
CA PRO A 26 -2.25 14.35 11.23
C PRO A 26 -2.39 12.87 11.57
N GLU A 27 -1.28 12.23 11.94
CA GLU A 27 -1.27 10.83 12.36
C GLU A 27 -2.20 10.67 13.56
N GLU A 28 -3.49 10.42 13.29
CA GLU A 28 -4.40 9.83 14.25
C GLU A 28 -3.68 8.58 14.74
N LYS A 29 -3.29 8.62 16.02
CA LYS A 29 -2.60 7.56 16.75
C LYS A 29 -3.05 6.19 16.27
N ASN A 30 -2.30 5.59 15.35
CA ASN A 30 -2.69 4.35 14.70
C ASN A 30 -2.66 3.24 15.76
N ALA A 31 -3.85 2.77 16.15
CA ALA A 31 -4.00 1.85 17.26
C ALA A 31 -3.33 0.50 17.00
N LEU A 32 -3.16 0.10 15.73
CA LEU A 32 -2.43 -1.13 15.38
C LEU A 32 -0.96 -0.99 15.75
N VAL A 33 -0.33 0.12 15.37
CA VAL A 33 1.07 0.38 15.70
C VAL A 33 1.27 0.52 17.21
N LEU A 34 0.36 1.22 17.90
CA LEU A 34 0.42 1.39 19.35
C LEU A 34 0.24 0.09 20.13
N LYS A 35 -0.62 -0.81 19.66
CA LYS A 35 -0.80 -2.15 20.25
C LYS A 35 0.33 -3.12 19.87
N GLY A 36 1.35 -2.65 19.14
CA GLY A 36 2.52 -3.44 18.77
C GLY A 36 2.28 -4.40 17.60
N THR A 37 1.22 -4.20 16.83
CA THR A 37 0.94 -4.98 15.62
C THR A 37 1.94 -4.61 14.53
N LYS A 38 2.61 -5.61 13.96
CA LYS A 38 3.60 -5.42 12.89
C LYS A 38 3.27 -6.35 11.72
N MET A 39 3.57 -5.87 10.51
CA MET A 39 3.45 -6.67 9.29
C MET A 39 4.82 -6.77 8.63
N ASN A 40 5.18 -8.00 8.27
CA ASN A 40 6.37 -8.29 7.48
C ASN A 40 5.99 -9.13 6.28
N ILE A 41 6.70 -8.95 5.18
CA ILE A 41 6.51 -9.69 3.94
C ILE A 41 7.85 -10.29 3.56
N GLN A 42 7.85 -11.60 3.34
CA GLN A 42 9.02 -12.33 2.87
C GLN A 42 8.66 -13.03 1.57
N GLN A 43 9.54 -12.95 0.58
CA GLN A 43 9.43 -13.74 -0.65
C GLN A 43 9.82 -15.19 -0.34
N ASP A 44 9.07 -16.14 -0.90
CA ASP A 44 9.39 -17.56 -0.80
C ASP A 44 10.61 -17.85 -1.68
N ALA A 45 11.66 -18.46 -1.13
CA ALA A 45 12.92 -18.66 -1.82
C ALA A 45 12.78 -19.59 -3.04
N ASP A 46 11.84 -20.54 -2.95
CA ASP A 46 11.62 -21.55 -3.98
C ASP A 46 10.61 -21.12 -5.06
N ALA A 47 9.95 -19.96 -4.89
CA ALA A 47 8.94 -19.46 -5.82
C ALA A 47 8.91 -17.93 -5.87
N ALA A 48 9.44 -17.38 -6.97
CA ALA A 48 9.73 -15.94 -7.12
C ALA A 48 8.50 -15.02 -6.92
N LEU A 49 7.26 -15.48 -7.14
CA LEU A 49 6.07 -14.65 -6.98
C LEU A 49 5.14 -15.13 -5.86
N ARG A 50 5.68 -15.90 -4.90
CA ARG A 50 4.96 -16.31 -3.69
C ARG A 50 5.52 -15.55 -2.51
N PHE A 51 4.62 -15.02 -1.70
CA PHE A 51 4.96 -14.17 -0.58
C PHE A 51 4.29 -14.68 0.70
N LEU A 52 5.07 -14.73 1.77
CA LEU A 52 4.63 -15.00 3.12
C LEU A 52 4.40 -13.66 3.83
N VAL A 53 3.16 -13.42 4.24
CA VAL A 53 2.77 -12.27 5.04
C VAL A 53 2.70 -12.70 6.50
N PHE A 54 3.51 -12.08 7.33
CA PHE A 54 3.54 -12.28 8.77
C PHE A 54 2.89 -11.08 9.45
N ILE A 55 1.91 -11.33 10.29
CA ILE A 55 1.32 -10.32 11.17
C ILE A 55 1.60 -10.74 12.61
N GLU A 56 2.38 -9.93 13.31
CA GLU A 56 2.76 -10.15 14.70
C GLU A 56 1.88 -9.29 15.61
N ASN A 57 1.51 -9.85 16.77
CA ASN A 57 0.54 -9.25 17.70
C ASN A 57 -0.69 -8.70 16.99
N PRO A 58 -1.35 -9.50 16.12
CA PRO A 58 -2.61 -9.09 15.54
C PRO A 58 -3.60 -8.86 16.68
N THR A 59 -4.17 -7.66 16.74
CA THR A 59 -5.18 -7.33 17.75
C THR A 59 -6.36 -8.30 17.64
N LEU A 60 -7.01 -8.65 18.75
CA LEU A 60 -8.23 -9.49 18.76
C LEU A 60 -9.44 -8.86 18.04
N ASP A 61 -9.26 -7.65 17.51
CA ASP A 61 -10.23 -6.96 16.67
C ASP A 61 -10.27 -7.58 15.26
N LYS A 62 -11.39 -7.44 14.55
CA LYS A 62 -11.53 -7.94 13.17
C LYS A 62 -10.53 -7.25 12.25
N LEU A 63 -9.58 -8.01 11.72
CA LEU A 63 -8.58 -7.55 10.76
C LEU A 63 -8.98 -8.00 9.36
N THR A 64 -8.87 -7.11 8.38
CA THR A 64 -9.07 -7.45 6.96
C THR A 64 -7.78 -7.12 6.21
N LEU A 65 -7.25 -8.09 5.47
CA LEU A 65 -6.16 -7.89 4.53
C LEU A 65 -6.72 -7.51 3.16
N TYR A 66 -6.04 -6.56 2.51
CA TYR A 66 -6.26 -6.17 1.14
C TYR A 66 -4.94 -6.28 0.38
N ILE A 67 -5.01 -6.73 -0.88
CA ILE A 67 -3.92 -6.57 -1.84
C ILE A 67 -4.44 -5.61 -2.91
N LYS A 68 -3.69 -4.53 -3.14
CA LYS A 68 -4.07 -3.47 -4.07
C LYS A 68 -3.01 -3.25 -5.15
N ASP A 69 -3.46 -2.87 -6.33
CA ASP A 69 -2.59 -2.38 -7.40
C ASP A 69 -2.20 -0.91 -7.19
N SER A 70 -1.40 -0.38 -8.12
CA SER A 70 -0.94 1.01 -8.13
C SER A 70 -2.06 2.05 -8.29
N ASN A 71 -3.22 1.66 -8.80
CA ASN A 71 -4.40 2.50 -8.96
C ASN A 71 -5.32 2.45 -7.72
N ASN A 72 -4.88 1.80 -6.63
CA ASN A 72 -5.67 1.49 -5.44
C ASN A 72 -6.88 0.57 -5.69
N ASN A 73 -6.91 -0.15 -6.81
CA ASN A 73 -7.92 -1.18 -7.03
C ASN A 73 -7.64 -2.36 -6.10
N THR A 74 -8.69 -2.84 -5.44
CA THR A 74 -8.58 -4.03 -4.58
C THR A 74 -8.60 -5.28 -5.46
N LEU A 75 -7.47 -5.98 -5.52
CA LEU A 75 -7.33 -7.25 -6.23
C LEU A 75 -7.71 -8.43 -5.34
N HIS A 76 -7.45 -8.32 -4.03
CA HIS A 76 -7.77 -9.34 -3.04
C HIS A 76 -8.30 -8.70 -1.76
N LYS A 77 -9.27 -9.36 -1.13
CA LYS A 77 -9.80 -8.98 0.18
C LYS A 77 -10.03 -10.25 1.00
N GLU A 78 -9.52 -10.27 2.22
CA GLU A 78 -9.64 -11.42 3.11
C GLU A 78 -9.82 -10.98 4.56
N ASP A 79 -10.86 -11.50 5.20
CA ASP A 79 -11.07 -11.30 6.63
C ASP A 79 -10.22 -12.31 7.41
N LEU A 80 -9.30 -11.79 8.23
CA LEU A 80 -8.35 -12.60 8.96
C LEU A 80 -8.97 -13.11 10.25
N GLN A 81 -9.07 -14.44 10.39
CA GLN A 81 -9.45 -15.08 11.63
C GLN A 81 -8.22 -15.24 12.52
N VAL A 82 -7.98 -14.23 13.35
CA VAL A 82 -6.82 -14.20 14.23
C VAL A 82 -7.14 -14.98 15.51
N THR A 83 -6.65 -16.22 15.56
CA THR A 83 -6.74 -17.09 16.76
C THR A 83 -5.41 -17.21 17.50
N SER A 84 -4.32 -16.74 16.90
CA SER A 84 -2.94 -16.88 17.39
C SER A 84 -2.21 -15.53 17.48
N PRO A 85 -1.19 -15.40 18.34
CA PRO A 85 -0.39 -14.17 18.49
C PRO A 85 0.50 -13.87 17.27
N ARG A 86 0.57 -14.80 16.32
CA ARG A 86 1.24 -14.65 15.03
C ARG A 86 0.32 -15.23 13.97
N PHE A 87 -0.04 -14.42 12.99
CA PHE A 87 -0.75 -14.85 11.80
C PHE A 87 0.24 -14.95 10.64
N VAL A 88 0.13 -16.03 9.85
CA VAL A 88 0.97 -16.26 8.67
C VAL A 88 0.06 -16.71 7.54
N ALA A 89 0.15 -16.02 6.40
CA ALA A 89 -0.56 -16.43 5.19
C ALA A 89 0.38 -16.37 3.98
N ARG A 90 0.11 -17.24 3.00
CA ARG A 90 0.84 -17.31 1.75
C ARG A 90 -0.03 -16.77 0.63
N TYR A 91 0.51 -15.85 -0.15
CA TYR A 91 -0.16 -15.28 -1.31
C TYR A 91 0.64 -15.61 -2.57
N ASN A 92 -0.06 -16.10 -3.59
CA ASN A 92 0.51 -16.35 -4.91
C ASN A 92 0.14 -15.19 -5.85
N LEU A 93 1.14 -14.46 -6.32
CA LEU A 93 1.00 -13.32 -7.23
C LEU A 93 1.50 -13.67 -8.65
N GLU A 94 1.65 -14.95 -8.99
CA GLU A 94 2.13 -15.42 -10.31
C GLU A 94 1.31 -14.92 -11.50
N ASN A 95 0.02 -14.63 -11.29
CA ASN A 95 -0.88 -14.15 -12.35
C ASN A 95 -0.99 -12.62 -12.43
N LEU A 96 -0.17 -11.89 -11.68
CA LEU A 96 -0.15 -10.44 -11.70
C LEU A 96 0.96 -9.92 -12.60
N GLU A 97 0.70 -8.81 -13.28
CA GLU A 97 1.68 -8.15 -14.14
C GLU A 97 2.78 -7.45 -13.32
N ASP A 98 3.88 -7.11 -13.98
CA ASP A 98 4.90 -6.23 -13.42
C ASP A 98 4.26 -4.91 -12.96
N GLY A 99 4.57 -4.49 -11.74
CA GLY A 99 3.94 -3.31 -11.14
C GLY A 99 4.17 -3.18 -9.64
N ALA A 100 3.70 -2.05 -9.11
CA ALA A 100 3.69 -1.79 -7.68
C ALA A 100 2.39 -2.30 -7.05
N TYR A 101 2.53 -3.05 -5.96
CA TYR A 101 1.42 -3.60 -5.21
C TYR A 101 1.55 -3.27 -3.74
N THR A 102 0.40 -3.12 -3.06
CA THR A 102 0.36 -2.82 -1.63
C THR A 102 -0.44 -3.88 -0.89
N PHE A 103 0.18 -4.49 0.11
CA PHE A 103 -0.53 -5.24 1.14
C PHE A 103 -0.97 -4.26 2.22
N GLU A 104 -2.26 -4.23 2.50
CA GLU A 104 -2.87 -3.37 3.52
C GLU A 104 -3.63 -4.22 4.51
N VAL A 105 -3.29 -4.12 5.79
CA VAL A 105 -4.06 -4.69 6.90
C VAL A 105 -4.86 -3.58 7.55
N ARG A 106 -6.18 -3.73 7.63
CA ARG A 106 -7.08 -2.72 8.19
C ARG A 106 -7.88 -3.26 9.37
N ASN A 107 -8.07 -2.41 10.38
CA ASN A 107 -9.03 -2.58 11.47
C ASN A 107 -9.79 -1.26 11.65
N GLY A 108 -10.99 -1.21 11.07
CA GLY A 108 -11.83 0.00 11.06
C GLY A 108 -11.10 1.18 10.43
N LYS A 109 -10.72 2.16 11.26
CA LYS A 109 -10.00 3.39 10.84
C LYS A 109 -8.48 3.22 10.74
N ASN A 110 -7.93 2.18 11.37
CA ASN A 110 -6.49 1.96 11.42
C ASN A 110 -6.05 1.08 10.24
N LYS A 111 -4.91 1.40 9.65
CA LYS A 111 -4.32 0.62 8.56
C LYS A 111 -2.82 0.46 8.71
N LEU A 112 -2.28 -0.65 8.23
CA LEU A 112 -0.85 -0.90 8.11
C LEU A 112 -0.58 -1.31 6.66
N GLU A 113 0.39 -0.66 6.02
CA GLU A 113 0.67 -0.84 4.59
C GLU A 113 2.11 -1.29 4.37
N LYS A 114 2.30 -2.19 3.40
CA LYS A 114 3.61 -2.61 2.92
C LYS A 114 3.57 -2.75 1.41
N ALA A 115 4.41 -1.99 0.74
CA ALA A 115 4.56 -2.04 -0.71
C ALA A 115 5.55 -3.14 -1.12
N ILE A 116 5.28 -3.75 -2.27
CA ILE A 116 6.18 -4.61 -3.01
C ILE A 116 6.17 -4.19 -4.49
N ASP A 117 7.25 -4.47 -5.21
CA ASP A 117 7.32 -4.28 -6.66
C ASP A 117 7.58 -5.63 -7.33
N ILE A 118 6.76 -5.96 -8.33
CA ILE A 118 7.00 -7.08 -9.24
C ILE A 118 7.70 -6.53 -10.47
N LYS A 119 8.87 -7.09 -10.80
CA LYS A 119 9.67 -6.69 -11.97
C LYS A 119 10.28 -7.91 -12.63
N THR A 120 10.08 -8.04 -13.94
CA THR A 120 10.73 -9.03 -14.77
C THR A 120 12.11 -8.53 -15.19
N GLN A 121 13.16 -9.31 -14.90
CA GLN A 121 14.53 -9.02 -15.33
C GLN A 121 14.99 -10.10 -16.30
N MET A 122 15.23 -9.74 -17.56
CA MET A 122 15.87 -10.62 -18.53
C MET A 122 17.39 -10.44 -18.46
N MET A 123 18.14 -11.52 -18.24
CA MET A 123 19.60 -11.54 -18.32
C MET A 123 20.05 -12.21 -19.61
N VAL A 124 20.89 -11.53 -20.40
CA VAL A 124 21.48 -12.07 -21.64
C VAL A 124 22.98 -12.26 -21.42
N ASN A 125 23.45 -13.52 -21.44
CA ASN A 125 24.86 -13.86 -21.37
C ASN A 125 25.37 -14.28 -22.76
N ARG A 126 26.40 -13.60 -23.27
CA ARG A 126 27.11 -13.99 -24.50
C ARG A 126 28.53 -14.43 -24.13
N VAL A 127 28.87 -15.66 -24.48
CA VAL A 127 30.24 -16.19 -24.34
C VAL A 127 30.80 -16.34 -25.74
N VAL A 128 31.98 -15.78 -25.97
CA VAL A 128 32.73 -15.96 -27.22
C VAL A 128 34.06 -16.60 -26.85
N SER A 129 34.37 -17.73 -27.47
CA SER A 129 35.66 -18.40 -27.37
C SER A 129 36.33 -18.37 -28.74
N VAL A 130 37.64 -18.15 -28.76
CA VAL A 130 38.50 -18.25 -29.95
C VAL A 130 39.64 -19.19 -29.57
N ASP A 131 39.92 -20.17 -30.42
CA ASP A 131 41.00 -21.17 -30.24
C ASP A 131 42.40 -20.56 -30.41
#